data_AF-A0A3B0U786-F1
#
_entry.id   AF-A0A3B0U786-F1
#
_cell.length_a   1.000
_cell.length_b   1.000
_cell.length_c   1.000
_cell.angle_alpha   90.00
_cell.angle_beta   90.00
_cell.angle_gamma   90.00
#
_symmetry.space_group_name_H-M   'P 1'
#
loop_
_entity.id
_entity.type
_entity.pdbx_description
1 polymer ?
#
loop_
_entity_poly.entity_id
_entity_poly.type
_entity_poly.pdbx_seq_one_letter_code
_entity_poly.pdbx_strand_id
1 'polypeptide(L)'
;MMDSIQQEVLPYLSAEGRKEIKNQGAYILDEEGDYSTPTINNKECAYALYDNQGILKCGIEQAYLDKKIDFKKPISCHLYPIRISSYAKFDAVNYDQWHICKSACSNGKSLGVPVYKFLKEPLIRKYGEEWHSELTTIIEEDD
;
A
#
# COMPACT_ATOMS: atom_id res chain seq x y z
N MET A 1 10.28 5.34 12.49
CA MET A 1 10.36 4.42 11.32
C MET A 1 10.27 5.18 10.01
N MET A 2 9.24 6.02 9.80
CA MET A 2 9.22 6.91 8.62
C MET A 2 10.23 8.06 8.71
N ASP A 3 10.51 8.59 9.91
CA ASP A 3 11.51 9.65 10.08
C ASP A 3 12.92 9.21 9.71
N SER A 4 13.28 7.95 9.99
CA SER A 4 14.62 7.41 9.76
C SER A 4 14.96 7.16 8.29
N ILE A 5 13.96 7.14 7.40
CA ILE A 5 14.17 6.86 5.96
C ILE A 5 14.09 8.11 5.09
N GLN A 6 13.71 9.27 5.65
CA GLN A 6 13.38 10.45 4.83
C GLN A 6 14.53 10.84 3.90
N GLN A 7 15.76 10.94 4.42
CA GLN A 7 16.93 11.35 3.63
C GLN A 7 17.18 10.43 2.43
N GLU A 8 17.08 9.12 2.62
CA GLU A 8 17.31 8.12 1.57
C GLU A 8 16.15 8.03 0.57
N VAL A 9 14.93 8.40 0.98
CA VAL A 9 13.75 8.39 0.12
C VAL A 9 13.65 9.67 -0.73
N LEU A 10 14.17 10.81 -0.25
CA LEU A 10 14.10 12.10 -0.96
C LEU A 10 14.50 12.06 -2.46
N PRO A 11 15.55 11.32 -2.89
CA PRO A 11 15.92 11.22 -4.30
C PRO A 11 14.86 10.56 -5.20
N TYR A 12 13.97 9.76 -4.62
CA TYR A 12 12.91 9.05 -5.33
C TYR A 12 11.64 9.89 -5.53
N LEU A 13 11.58 11.08 -4.93
CA LEU A 13 10.36 11.88 -4.86
C LEU A 13 10.32 13.00 -5.89
N SER A 14 9.11 13.29 -6.39
CA SER A 14 8.86 14.47 -7.22
C SER A 14 9.17 15.77 -6.47
N ALA A 15 9.29 16.88 -7.21
CA ALA A 15 9.49 18.18 -6.59
C ALA A 15 8.27 18.57 -5.73
N GLU A 16 7.08 18.25 -6.22
CA GLU A 16 5.79 18.45 -5.56
C GLU A 16 5.68 17.60 -4.29
N GLY A 17 6.04 16.32 -4.36
CA GLY A 17 6.02 15.43 -3.19
C GLY A 17 6.95 15.92 -2.08
N ARG A 18 8.18 16.34 -2.44
CA ARG A 18 9.13 16.95 -1.49
C ARG A 18 8.59 18.23 -0.87
N LYS A 19 7.90 19.05 -1.65
CA LYS A 19 7.27 20.29 -1.17
C LYS A 19 6.16 19.97 -0.17
N GLU A 20 5.28 19.01 -0.47
CA GLU A 20 4.19 18.65 0.44
C GLU A 20 4.68 18.01 1.73
N ILE A 21 5.68 17.14 1.68
CA ILE A 21 6.31 16.58 2.89
C ILE A 21 6.92 17.69 3.76
N LYS A 22 7.55 18.69 3.14
CA LYS A 22 8.11 19.84 3.88
C LYS A 22 7.01 20.69 4.55
N ASN A 23 5.86 20.84 3.90
CA ASN A 23 4.77 21.70 4.38
C ASN A 23 3.89 21.01 5.43
N GLN A 24 3.55 19.75 5.20
CA GLN A 24 2.57 18.99 5.99
C GLN A 24 3.25 18.06 7.01
N GLY A 25 4.51 17.69 6.78
CA GLY A 25 5.23 16.67 7.54
C GLY A 25 5.37 15.36 6.76
N ALA A 26 6.22 14.46 7.26
CA ALA A 26 6.42 13.12 6.66
C ALA A 26 5.16 12.24 6.77
N TYR A 27 4.31 12.51 7.75
CA TYR A 27 3.02 11.89 7.98
C TYR A 27 2.10 12.94 8.62
N ILE A 28 0.80 12.74 8.45
CA ILE A 28 -0.26 13.58 9.01
C ILE A 28 -1.21 12.72 9.83
N LEU A 29 -1.89 13.33 10.80
CA LEU A 29 -3.04 12.72 11.46
C LEU A 29 -4.27 13.03 10.60
N ASP A 30 -4.99 12.01 10.16
CA ASP A 30 -6.22 12.19 9.40
C ASP A 30 -7.42 12.48 10.31
N GLU A 31 -8.59 12.68 9.69
CA GLU A 31 -9.84 13.02 10.38
C GLU A 31 -10.35 11.89 11.29
N GLU A 32 -9.90 10.66 11.06
CA GLU A 32 -10.26 9.48 11.85
C GLU A 32 -9.28 9.26 13.02
N GLY A 33 -8.23 10.09 13.10
CA GLY A 33 -7.19 9.99 14.12
C GLY A 33 -6.09 8.99 13.79
N ASP A 34 -6.02 8.53 12.54
CA ASP A 34 -4.99 7.61 12.06
C ASP A 34 -3.84 8.35 11.35
N TYR A 35 -2.66 7.74 11.38
CA TYR A 35 -1.51 8.29 10.66
C TYR A 35 -1.57 7.94 9.19
N SER A 36 -1.54 8.98 8.34
CA SER A 36 -1.55 8.86 6.88
C SER A 36 -0.37 9.60 6.25
N THR A 37 -0.08 9.29 5.00
CA THR A 37 0.90 10.05 4.21
C THR A 37 0.24 11.30 3.63
N PRO A 38 0.93 12.45 3.59
CA PRO A 38 0.39 13.65 2.95
C PRO A 38 0.12 13.38 1.46
N THR A 39 -0.82 14.13 0.89
CA THR A 39 -1.19 14.02 -0.52
C THR A 39 -0.81 15.28 -1.29
N ILE A 40 -0.59 15.13 -2.60
CA ILE A 40 -0.39 16.23 -3.54
C ILE A 40 -1.76 16.65 -4.06
N ASN A 41 -2.23 17.84 -3.67
CA ASN A 41 -3.51 18.40 -4.12
C ASN A 41 -4.72 17.44 -3.96
N ASN A 42 -4.81 16.70 -2.86
CA ASN A 42 -5.86 15.70 -2.60
C ASN A 42 -5.95 14.58 -3.65
N LYS A 43 -4.83 14.24 -4.30
CA LYS A 43 -4.73 13.16 -5.28
C LYS A 43 -3.78 12.07 -4.79
N GLU A 44 -2.64 11.90 -5.44
CA GLU A 44 -1.65 10.91 -5.09
C GLU A 44 -0.92 11.25 -3.78
N CYS A 45 -0.38 10.21 -3.15
CA CYS A 45 0.51 10.31 -2.00
C CYS A 45 1.76 11.13 -2.36
N ALA A 46 2.28 11.95 -1.44
CA ALA A 46 3.50 12.73 -1.64
C ALA A 46 4.76 11.87 -1.85
N TYR A 47 4.68 10.58 -1.50
CA TYR A 47 5.72 9.59 -1.78
C TYR A 47 5.56 8.93 -3.16
N ALA A 48 4.58 9.34 -3.96
CA ALA A 48 4.37 8.77 -5.28
C ALA A 48 5.32 9.36 -6.32
N LEU A 49 5.72 8.53 -7.28
CA LEU A 49 6.47 8.93 -8.47
C LEU A 49 5.91 8.22 -9.69
N TYR A 50 6.13 8.79 -10.87
CA TYR A 50 5.83 8.13 -12.13
C TYR A 50 7.12 7.61 -12.75
N ASP A 51 7.10 6.36 -13.23
CA ASP A 51 8.20 5.84 -14.03
C ASP A 51 8.16 6.35 -15.48
N ASN A 52 9.13 5.89 -16.29
CA ASN A 52 9.24 6.27 -17.70
C ASN A 52 8.05 5.81 -18.58
N GLN A 53 7.22 4.88 -18.10
CA GLN A 53 6.02 4.42 -18.77
C GLN A 53 4.75 5.12 -18.26
N GLY A 54 4.90 6.08 -17.33
CA GLY A 54 3.77 6.76 -16.70
C GLY A 54 3.05 5.90 -15.66
N ILE A 55 3.69 4.84 -15.15
CA ILE A 55 3.12 4.00 -14.10
C ILE A 55 3.43 4.63 -12.74
N LEU A 56 2.39 4.84 -11.93
CA LEU A 56 2.52 5.33 -10.57
C LEU A 56 3.19 4.28 -9.68
N LYS A 57 4.26 4.67 -8.99
CA LYS A 57 5.03 3.86 -8.03
C LYS A 57 5.16 4.61 -6.71
N CYS A 58 5.57 3.88 -5.67
CA CYS A 58 5.89 4.45 -4.35
C CYS A 58 7.41 4.59 -4.20
N GLY A 59 7.88 5.78 -3.85
CA GLY A 59 9.30 6.09 -3.68
C GLY A 59 9.94 5.37 -2.49
N ILE A 60 9.17 5.17 -1.41
CA ILE A 60 9.60 4.32 -0.28
C ILE A 60 9.88 2.90 -0.78
N GLU A 61 8.96 2.35 -1.58
CA GLU A 61 9.12 1.01 -2.13
C GLU A 61 10.32 0.91 -3.09
N GLN A 62 10.52 1.90 -3.95
CA GLN A 62 11.66 1.92 -4.86
C GLN A 62 12.98 1.99 -4.09
N ALA A 63 13.08 2.84 -3.07
CA ALA A 63 14.25 2.89 -2.18
C ALA A 63 14.54 1.55 -1.50
N TYR A 64 13.49 0.83 -1.08
CA TYR A 64 13.63 -0.52 -0.53
C TYR A 64 14.12 -1.54 -1.58
N LEU A 65 13.52 -1.55 -2.78
CA LEU A 65 13.92 -2.44 -3.87
C LEU A 65 15.36 -2.20 -4.33
N ASP A 66 15.81 -0.95 -4.28
CA ASP A 66 17.20 -0.53 -4.55
C ASP A 66 18.15 -0.75 -3.36
N LYS A 67 17.66 -1.33 -2.25
CA LYS A 67 18.41 -1.62 -1.02
C LYS A 67 19.04 -0.37 -0.39
N LYS A 68 18.41 0.79 -0.55
CA LYS A 68 18.80 2.04 0.13
C LYS A 68 18.25 2.13 1.54
N ILE A 69 17.14 1.46 1.80
CA ILE A 69 16.50 1.37 3.11
C ILE A 69 16.04 -0.07 3.37
N ASP A 70 15.98 -0.46 4.64
CA ASP A 70 15.46 -1.76 5.05
C ASP A 70 13.93 -1.76 5.27
N PHE A 71 13.31 -0.58 5.15
CA PHE A 71 11.88 -0.42 5.34
C PHE A 71 11.13 -0.52 4.01
N LYS A 72 10.47 -1.65 3.80
CA LYS A 72 9.45 -1.82 2.75
C LYS A 72 8.23 -0.94 3.05
N LYS A 73 7.50 -0.50 2.02
CA LYS A 73 6.31 0.38 2.16
C LYS A 73 5.39 -0.03 3.33
N PRO A 74 4.66 0.92 3.96
CA PRO A 74 3.77 0.61 5.08
C PRO A 74 2.81 -0.53 4.76
N ILE A 75 2.54 -1.39 5.75
CA ILE A 75 1.74 -2.60 5.53
C ILE A 75 0.32 -2.28 5.04
N SER A 76 -0.28 -1.18 5.53
CA SER A 76 -1.58 -0.67 5.06
C SER A 76 -1.56 -0.34 3.55
N CYS A 77 -0.53 0.36 3.09
CA CYS A 77 -0.35 0.65 1.65
C CYS A 77 -0.07 -0.62 0.84
N HIS A 78 0.62 -1.61 1.41
CA HIS A 78 0.94 -2.85 0.71
C HIS A 78 -0.27 -3.77 0.57
N LEU A 79 -1.18 -3.76 1.54
CA LEU A 79 -2.40 -4.56 1.55
C LEU A 79 -3.52 -3.99 0.69
N TYR A 80 -3.50 -2.69 0.38
CA TYR A 80 -4.56 -2.07 -0.41
C TYR A 80 -4.77 -2.81 -1.75
N PRO A 81 -6.01 -3.23 -2.10
CA PRO A 81 -7.30 -2.72 -1.61
C PRO A 81 -7.88 -3.39 -0.34
N ILE A 82 -7.13 -4.22 0.38
CA ILE A 82 -7.57 -4.75 1.68
C ILE A 82 -7.26 -3.75 2.81
N ARG A 83 -8.26 -3.47 3.65
CA ARG A 83 -8.13 -2.72 4.91
C ARG A 83 -8.39 -3.62 6.10
N ILE A 84 -7.66 -3.39 7.19
CA ILE A 84 -7.77 -4.16 8.41
C ILE A 84 -8.42 -3.29 9.48
N SER A 85 -9.49 -3.81 10.08
CA SER A 85 -10.06 -3.23 11.31
C SER A 85 -9.77 -4.19 12.47
N SER A 86 -8.93 -3.76 13.41
CA SER A 86 -8.52 -4.60 14.53
C SER A 86 -9.51 -4.53 15.69
N TYR A 87 -10.01 -5.69 16.11
CA TYR A 87 -10.87 -5.86 17.28
C TYR A 87 -10.12 -6.63 18.37
N ALA A 88 -10.65 -6.62 19.59
CA ALA A 88 -10.00 -7.27 20.75
C ALA A 88 -9.71 -8.78 20.57
N LYS A 89 -10.40 -9.46 19.65
CA LYS A 89 -10.29 -10.92 19.45
C LYS A 89 -9.91 -11.34 18.03
N PHE A 90 -10.03 -10.45 17.04
CA PHE A 90 -9.80 -10.78 15.63
C PHE A 90 -9.56 -9.51 14.81
N ASP A 91 -8.95 -9.67 13.65
CA ASP A 91 -8.85 -8.64 12.63
C ASP A 91 -9.95 -8.88 11.57
N ALA A 92 -10.74 -7.85 11.25
CA ALA A 92 -11.61 -7.89 10.08
C ALA A 92 -10.81 -7.48 8.84
N VAL A 93 -10.77 -8.38 7.85
CA VAL A 93 -10.03 -8.21 6.60
C VAL A 93 -11.02 -7.78 5.51
N ASN A 94 -11.12 -6.48 5.27
CA ASN A 94 -12.16 -5.87 4.45
C ASN A 94 -11.63 -5.50 3.06
N TYR A 95 -12.34 -5.87 1.99
CA TYR A 95 -12.09 -5.36 0.65
C TYR A 95 -12.71 -3.98 0.48
N ASP A 96 -11.87 -2.96 0.27
CA ASP A 96 -12.30 -1.58 0.06
C ASP A 96 -12.74 -1.37 -1.40
N GLN A 97 -13.99 -0.94 -1.57
CA GLN A 97 -14.62 -0.79 -2.89
C GLN A 97 -15.19 0.61 -3.07
N TRP A 98 -14.77 1.26 -4.15
CA TRP A 98 -15.19 2.59 -4.52
C TRP A 98 -15.05 2.79 -6.04
N HIS A 99 -15.52 3.93 -6.52
CA HIS A 99 -15.76 4.18 -7.95
C HIS A 99 -14.51 4.08 -8.84
N ILE A 100 -13.31 4.32 -8.30
CA ILE A 100 -12.06 4.25 -9.07
C ILE A 100 -11.56 2.80 -9.29
N CYS A 101 -12.07 1.83 -8.54
CA CYS A 101 -11.63 0.43 -8.65
C CYS A 101 -12.03 -0.23 -9.98
N LYS A 102 -12.98 0.35 -10.73
CA LYS A 102 -13.57 -0.26 -11.94
C LYS A 102 -12.50 -0.73 -12.93
N SER A 103 -11.53 0.12 -13.27
CA SER A 103 -10.47 -0.23 -14.22
C SER A 103 -9.57 -1.36 -13.72
N ALA A 104 -9.23 -1.34 -12.42
CA ALA A 104 -8.45 -2.41 -11.80
C ALA A 104 -9.21 -3.75 -11.78
N CYS A 105 -10.50 -3.73 -11.46
CA CYS A 105 -11.35 -4.92 -11.48
C CYS A 105 -11.52 -5.49 -12.89
N SER A 106 -11.70 -4.64 -13.90
CA SER A 106 -11.76 -5.08 -15.31
C SER A 106 -10.47 -5.79 -15.73
N ASN A 107 -9.31 -5.23 -15.38
CA ASN A 107 -8.02 -5.84 -15.68
C ASN A 107 -7.79 -7.15 -14.89
N GLY A 108 -8.13 -7.16 -13.60
CA GLY A 108 -8.05 -8.38 -12.77
C GLY A 108 -8.92 -9.51 -13.33
N LYS A 109 -10.13 -9.18 -13.78
CA LYS A 109 -11.04 -10.13 -14.44
C LYS A 109 -10.46 -10.67 -15.76
N SER A 110 -9.84 -9.83 -16.59
CA SER A 110 -9.21 -10.32 -17.83
C SER A 110 -7.99 -11.20 -17.58
N LEU A 111 -7.27 -10.97 -16.48
CA LEU A 111 -6.11 -11.77 -16.09
C LEU A 111 -6.49 -13.03 -15.29
N GLY A 112 -7.73 -13.13 -14.81
CA GLY A 112 -8.18 -14.24 -13.96
C GLY A 112 -7.49 -14.29 -12.60
N VAL A 113 -7.06 -13.14 -12.06
CA VAL A 113 -6.31 -13.08 -10.79
C VAL A 113 -7.24 -12.61 -9.66
N PRO A 114 -7.56 -13.48 -8.67
CA PRO A 114 -8.33 -13.07 -7.51
C PRO A 114 -7.49 -12.26 -6.52
N VAL A 115 -8.16 -11.47 -5.68
CA VAL A 115 -7.53 -10.50 -4.75
C VAL A 115 -6.55 -11.17 -3.78
N TYR A 116 -6.90 -12.32 -3.20
CA TYR A 116 -6.05 -13.04 -2.24
C TYR A 116 -4.76 -13.60 -2.87
N LYS A 117 -4.75 -13.84 -4.20
CA LYS A 117 -3.55 -14.22 -4.96
C LYS A 117 -2.71 -12.99 -5.30
N PHE A 118 -3.36 -11.90 -5.74
CA PHE A 118 -2.68 -10.62 -6.00
C PHE A 118 -1.96 -10.09 -4.74
N LEU A 119 -2.59 -10.23 -3.58
CA LEU A 119 -2.08 -9.77 -2.29
C LEU A 119 -1.33 -10.85 -1.50
N LYS A 120 -0.83 -11.92 -2.14
CA LYS A 120 -0.11 -13.00 -1.46
C LYS A 120 1.02 -12.47 -0.58
N GLU A 121 1.93 -11.69 -1.15
CA GLU A 121 3.08 -11.16 -0.41
C GLU A 121 2.68 -10.27 0.79
N PRO A 122 1.82 -9.24 0.64
CA PRO A 122 1.42 -8.41 1.78
C PRO A 122 0.61 -9.18 2.84
N LEU A 123 -0.22 -10.16 2.46
CA LEU A 123 -0.96 -10.99 3.41
C LEU A 123 -0.02 -11.88 4.21
N ILE A 124 0.95 -12.53 3.56
CA ILE A 124 2.00 -13.32 4.24
C ILE A 124 2.82 -12.42 5.17
N ARG A 125 3.19 -11.21 4.73
CA ARG A 125 3.94 -10.27 5.56
C ARG A 125 3.18 -9.88 6.84
N LYS A 126 1.85 -9.81 6.78
CA LYS A 126 1.01 -9.41 7.92
C LYS A 126 0.64 -10.58 8.83
N TYR A 127 0.25 -11.72 8.27
CA TYR A 127 -0.36 -12.84 9.00
C TYR A 127 0.45 -14.15 8.96
N GLY A 128 1.50 -14.23 8.13
CA GLY A 128 2.32 -15.43 7.98
C GLY A 128 1.88 -16.34 6.82
N GLU A 129 2.76 -17.28 6.47
CA GLU A 129 2.54 -18.23 5.38
C GLU A 129 1.41 -19.22 5.69
N GLU A 130 1.34 -19.71 6.93
CA GLU A 130 0.32 -20.66 7.38
C GLU A 130 -1.09 -20.08 7.21
N TRP A 131 -1.30 -18.83 7.66
CA TRP A 131 -2.58 -18.14 7.52
C TRP A 131 -2.99 -17.93 6.05
N HIS A 132 -2.04 -17.57 5.17
CA HIS A 132 -2.33 -17.41 3.74
C HIS A 132 -2.67 -18.75 3.07
N SER A 133 -2.02 -19.82 3.52
CA SER A 133 -2.32 -21.17 3.05
C SER A 133 -3.72 -21.61 3.46
N GLU A 134 -4.11 -21.44 4.72
CA GLU A 134 -5.47 -21.74 5.20
C GLU A 134 -6.53 -20.96 4.41
N LEU A 135 -6.33 -19.65 4.23
CA LEU A 135 -7.22 -18.81 3.42
C LEU A 135 -7.38 -19.36 2.00
N THR A 136 -6.27 -19.76 1.37
CA THR A 136 -6.27 -20.28 0.00
C THR A 136 -7.03 -21.61 -0.06
N THR A 137 -6.78 -22.51 0.88
CA THR A 137 -7.49 -23.80 0.97
C THR A 137 -8.99 -23.61 1.12
N ILE A 138 -9.43 -22.76 2.06
CA ILE A 138 -10.87 -22.51 2.28
C ILE A 138 -11.53 -21.98 1.00
N ILE A 139 -10.91 -20.99 0.33
CA ILE A 139 -11.49 -20.41 -0.88
C ILE A 139 -11.52 -21.42 -2.03
N GLU A 140 -10.48 -22.23 -2.20
CA GLU A 140 -10.37 -23.18 -3.32
C GLU A 140 -11.16 -24.48 -3.11
N GLU A 141 -11.51 -24.82 -1.87
CA GLU A 141 -12.40 -25.95 -1.55
C GLU A 141 -13.89 -25.59 -1.60
N ASP A 142 -14.23 -24.31 -1.41
CA ASP A 142 -15.61 -23.80 -1.44
C ASP A 142 -16.10 -23.38 -2.85
N ASP A 143 -15.22 -23.35 -3.86
CA ASP A 143 -15.50 -23.02 -5.28
C ASP A 143 -15.78 -24.27 -6.15
#